data_AF-A0A7W3X822-F1
#
_entry.id   AF-A0A7W3X822-F1
#
_cell.length_a   1.000
_cell.length_b   1.000
_cell.length_c   1.000
_cell.angle_alpha   90.00
_cell.angle_beta   90.00
_cell.angle_gamma   90.00
#
_symmetry.space_group_name_H-M   'P 1'
#
loop_
_entity.id
_entity.type
_entity.pdbx_description
1 polymer ?
#
loop_
_entity_poly.entity_id
_entity_poly.type
_entity_poly.pdbx_seq_one_letter_code
_entity_poly.pdbx_strand_id
1 'polypeptide(L)'
;MNLNRFRPYAAITMMLMLALLAATGLLLYLAPHGQASRLWSYLGIAKHQYKDIHLYLGLLVTLLALLHGYVNFKPLSHYLAFKRKAKIWTHPLIWALLIVITVVILVLLP
;
A
#
# COMPACT_ATOMS: atom_id res chain seq x y z
N MET A 1 -27.21 -4.45 -5.10
CA MET A 1 -26.41 -3.34 -5.68
C MET A 1 -25.37 -3.92 -6.64
N ASN A 2 -25.22 -3.38 -7.86
CA ASN A 2 -24.26 -3.92 -8.84
C ASN A 2 -22.84 -3.41 -8.54
N LEU A 3 -22.05 -4.21 -7.82
CA LEU A 3 -20.67 -3.91 -7.44
C LEU A 3 -19.77 -3.58 -8.65
N ASN A 4 -20.07 -4.11 -9.85
CA ASN A 4 -19.26 -3.88 -11.04
C ASN A 4 -19.18 -2.41 -11.45
N ARG A 5 -20.21 -1.60 -11.13
CA ARG A 5 -20.19 -0.15 -11.39
C ARG A 5 -19.21 0.59 -10.49
N PHE A 6 -18.91 0.07 -9.30
CA PHE A 6 -18.04 0.71 -8.30
C PHE A 6 -16.56 0.32 -8.41
N ARG A 7 -16.24 -0.76 -9.12
CA ARG A 7 -14.87 -1.27 -9.31
C ARG A 7 -13.88 -0.23 -9.86
N PRO A 8 -14.18 0.53 -10.94
CA PRO A 8 -13.24 1.53 -11.46
C PRO A 8 -13.01 2.67 -10.47
N TYR A 9 -14.06 3.15 -9.78
CA TYR A 9 -13.93 4.20 -8.77
C TYR A 9 -13.09 3.74 -7.58
N ALA A 10 -13.33 2.52 -7.07
CA ALA A 10 -12.52 1.94 -6.00
C ALA A 10 -11.06 1.74 -6.41
N ALA A 11 -10.78 1.40 -7.68
CA ALA A 11 -9.42 1.26 -8.19
C ALA A 11 -8.70 2.60 -8.33
N ILE A 12 -9.32 3.59 -8.97
CA ILE A 12 -8.73 4.91 -9.19
C ILE A 12 -8.52 5.63 -7.85
N THR A 13 -9.51 5.58 -6.95
CA THR A 13 -9.41 6.18 -5.61
C THR A 13 -8.25 5.55 -4.83
N MET A 14 -8.12 4.22 -4.86
CA MET A 14 -6.99 3.53 -4.24
C MET A 14 -5.64 3.96 -4.81
N MET A 15 -5.51 4.02 -6.14
CA MET A 15 -4.27 4.40 -6.80
C MET A 15 -3.84 5.82 -6.42
N LEU A 16 -4.77 6.78 -6.43
CA LEU A 16 -4.49 8.16 -6.07
C LEU A 16 -4.11 8.30 -4.59
N MET A 17 -4.84 7.63 -3.69
CA MET A 17 -4.55 7.68 -2.25
C MET A 17 -3.21 7.01 -1.92
N LEU A 18 -2.87 5.91 -2.61
CA LEU A 18 -1.57 5.26 -2.47
C LEU A 18 -0.44 6.16 -2.99
N ALA A 19 -0.63 6.89 -4.09
CA ALA A 19 0.35 7.85 -4.60
C ALA A 19 0.61 8.99 -3.61
N LEU A 20 -0.43 9.53 -2.97
CA LEU A 20 -0.29 10.55 -1.92
C LEU A 20 0.42 10.00 -0.67
N LEU A 21 0.08 8.77 -0.26
CA LEU A 21 0.76 8.10 0.85
C LEU A 21 2.25 7.89 0.55
N ALA A 22 2.59 7.46 -0.66
CA ALA A 22 3.96 7.28 -1.10
C ALA A 22 4.72 8.62 -1.16
N ALA A 23 4.09 9.68 -1.67
CA ALA A 23 4.70 11.01 -1.73
C ALA A 23 5.02 11.55 -0.33
N THR A 24 4.08 11.41 0.62
CA THR A 24 4.31 11.83 2.01
C THR A 24 5.36 10.96 2.72
N GLY A 25 5.39 9.65 2.45
CA GLY A 25 6.42 8.75 2.96
C GLY A 25 7.82 9.08 2.42
N LEU A 26 7.94 9.33 1.11
CA LEU A 26 9.20 9.74 0.48
C LEU A 26 9.70 11.07 1.04
N LEU A 27 8.81 12.04 1.22
CA LEU A 27 9.15 13.33 1.80
C LEU A 27 9.62 13.19 3.27
N LEU A 28 8.99 12.32 4.07
CA LEU A 28 9.44 12.03 5.43
C LEU A 28 10.76 11.27 5.47
N TYR A 29 11.03 10.41 4.49
CA TYR A 29 12.30 9.69 4.34
C TYR A 29 13.44 10.67 4.02
N LEU A 30 13.20 11.65 3.16
CA LEU A 30 14.17 12.69 2.80
C LEU A 30 14.35 13.75 3.90
N ALA A 31 13.35 13.93 4.77
CA ALA A 31 13.39 14.94 5.81
C ALA A 31 14.52 14.64 6.83
N PRO A 32 15.33 15.65 7.20
CA PRO A 32 16.49 15.48 8.07
C PRO A 32 16.08 14.99 9.46
N HIS A 33 17.02 14.31 10.13
CA HIS A 33 16.86 13.79 11.48
C HIS A 33 17.54 14.71 12.51
N GLY A 34 17.20 14.54 13.80
CA GLY A 34 17.82 15.31 14.89
C GLY A 34 17.40 16.78 14.95
N GLN A 35 18.28 17.68 15.38
CA GLN A 35 17.95 19.09 15.61
C GLN A 35 17.48 19.81 14.34
N ALA A 36 18.07 19.48 13.18
CA ALA A 36 17.68 20.02 11.88
C ALA A 36 16.21 19.71 11.52
N SER A 37 15.64 18.63 12.08
CA SER A 37 14.24 18.27 11.90
C SER A 37 13.27 19.33 12.47
N ARG A 38 13.67 20.10 13.48
CA ARG A 38 12.78 21.08 14.15
C ARG A 38 12.53 22.31 13.29
N LEU A 39 13.51 22.69 12.47
CA LEU A 39 13.45 23.83 11.55
C LEU A 39 13.01 23.41 10.15
N TRP A 40 12.84 22.10 9.92
CA TRP A 40 12.44 21.59 8.62
C TRP A 40 10.96 21.85 8.38
N SER A 41 10.69 22.47 7.23
CA SER A 41 9.35 22.61 6.67
C SER A 41 9.41 22.43 5.17
N TYR A 42 8.34 21.90 4.59
CA TYR A 42 8.14 21.86 3.15
C TYR A 42 6.77 22.44 2.85
N LEU A 43 6.69 23.35 1.88
CA LEU A 43 5.45 24.08 1.54
C LEU A 43 4.77 24.74 2.77
N GLY A 44 5.57 25.21 3.73
CA GLY A 44 5.06 25.84 4.96
C GLY A 44 4.48 24.87 5.99
N ILE A 45 4.56 23.57 5.75
CA ILE A 45 4.09 22.52 6.68
C ILE A 45 5.30 21.90 7.38
N ALA A 46 5.24 21.80 8.70
CA ALA A 46 6.32 21.24 9.50
C ALA A 46 6.41 19.71 9.40
N LYS A 47 7.58 19.12 9.66
CA LYS A 47 7.79 17.65 9.59
C LYS A 47 6.76 16.85 10.41
N HIS A 48 6.44 17.31 11.60
CA HIS A 48 5.50 16.61 12.50
C HIS A 48 4.08 16.56 11.91
N GLN A 49 3.64 17.63 11.24
CA GLN A 49 2.35 17.66 10.56
C GLN A 49 2.35 16.71 9.34
N TYR A 50 3.44 16.63 8.60
CA TYR A 50 3.58 15.61 7.54
C TYR A 50 3.51 14.19 8.09
N LYS A 51 4.08 13.94 9.27
CA LYS A 51 3.98 12.65 9.95
C LYS A 51 2.52 12.32 10.29
N ASP A 52 1.77 13.28 10.81
CA ASP A 52 0.35 13.10 11.12
C ASP A 52 -0.47 12.88 9.85
N ILE A 53 -0.25 13.66 8.80
CA ILE A 53 -0.88 13.50 7.48
C ILE A 53 -0.60 12.09 6.93
N HIS A 54 0.66 11.66 6.95
CA HIS A 54 1.05 10.33 6.47
C HIS A 54 0.38 9.22 7.27
N LEU A 55 0.26 9.37 8.60
CA LEU A 55 -0.41 8.40 9.46
C LEU A 55 -1.90 8.28 9.11
N TYR A 56 -2.62 9.40 8.99
CA TYR A 56 -4.04 9.39 8.64
C TYR A 56 -4.28 8.89 7.21
N LEU A 57 -3.43 9.27 6.26
CA LEU A 57 -3.45 8.71 4.91
C LEU A 57 -3.21 7.20 4.93
N GLY A 58 -2.28 6.73 5.75
CA GLY A 58 -1.97 5.31 5.89
C GLY A 58 -3.18 4.53 6.36
N LEU A 59 -3.84 5.01 7.42
CA LEU A 59 -5.08 4.42 7.93
C LEU A 59 -6.18 4.39 6.86
N LEU A 60 -6.39 5.50 6.14
CA LEU A 60 -7.40 5.59 5.09
C LEU A 60 -7.09 4.63 3.93
N VAL A 61 -5.85 4.59 3.47
CA VAL A 61 -5.40 3.67 2.40
C VAL A 61 -5.58 2.22 2.83
N THR A 62 -5.30 1.87 4.10
CA THR A 62 -5.57 0.51 4.61
C THR A 62 -7.05 0.17 4.52
N LEU A 63 -7.95 1.06 4.96
CA LEU A 63 -9.40 0.84 4.87
C LEU A 63 -9.86 0.72 3.41
N LEU A 64 -9.39 1.61 2.54
CA LEU A 64 -9.72 1.57 1.12
C LEU A 64 -9.14 0.32 0.44
N ALA A 65 -7.99 -0.21 0.87
CA ALA A 65 -7.41 -1.45 0.34
C ALA A 65 -8.29 -2.65 0.66
N LEU A 66 -8.81 -2.72 1.88
CA LEU A 66 -9.79 -3.73 2.29
C LEU A 66 -11.08 -3.62 1.46
N LEU A 67 -11.61 -2.39 1.30
CA LEU A 67 -12.79 -2.14 0.46
C LEU A 67 -12.54 -2.53 -1.00
N HIS A 68 -11.39 -2.16 -1.56
CA HIS A 68 -10.99 -2.50 -2.92
C HIS A 68 -10.90 -4.03 -3.11
N GLY A 69 -10.31 -4.73 -2.14
CA GLY A 69 -10.26 -6.19 -2.11
C GLY A 69 -11.64 -6.82 -2.06
N TYR A 70 -12.54 -6.30 -1.20
CA TYR A 70 -13.93 -6.75 -1.10
C TYR A 70 -14.70 -6.57 -2.41
N VAL A 71 -14.62 -5.38 -3.02
CA VAL A 71 -15.28 -5.06 -4.29
C VAL A 71 -14.72 -5.89 -5.45
N ASN A 72 -13.45 -6.30 -5.38
CA ASN A 72 -12.76 -7.12 -6.39
C ASN A 72 -12.55 -8.58 -5.96
N PHE A 73 -13.33 -9.08 -4.99
CA PHE A 73 -13.10 -10.39 -4.39
C PHE A 73 -13.25 -11.55 -5.39
N LYS A 74 -14.20 -11.48 -6.32
CA LYS A 74 -14.39 -12.52 -7.35
C LYS A 74 -13.12 -12.77 -8.19
N PRO A 75 -12.53 -11.76 -8.85
CA PRO A 75 -11.24 -11.94 -9.52
C PRO A 75 -10.12 -12.39 -8.58
N LEU A 76 -10.04 -11.82 -7.38
CA LEU A 76 -9.02 -12.21 -6.39
C LEU A 76 -9.10 -13.71 -6.07
N SER A 77 -10.29 -14.24 -5.84
CA SER A 77 -10.52 -15.66 -5.57
C SER A 77 -10.06 -16.57 -6.71
N HIS A 78 -10.15 -16.13 -7.97
CA HIS A 78 -9.65 -16.89 -9.12
C HIS A 78 -8.11 -16.96 -9.14
N TYR A 79 -7.40 -15.93 -8.68
CA TYR A 79 -5.93 -15.95 -8.55
C TYR A 79 -5.43 -16.76 -7.35
N LEU A 80 -6.27 -16.89 -6.31
CA LEU A 80 -5.97 -17.69 -5.12
C LEU A 80 -6.34 -19.16 -5.28
N ALA A 81 -7.20 -19.51 -6.25
CA ALA A 81 -7.68 -20.86 -6.45
C ALA A 81 -6.61 -21.78 -7.09
N PHE A 82 -6.25 -22.83 -6.38
CA PHE A 82 -5.42 -23.91 -6.92
C PHE A 82 -6.22 -24.75 -7.93
N LYS A 83 -5.80 -24.74 -9.19
CA LYS A 83 -6.36 -25.64 -10.21
C LYS A 83 -5.73 -27.03 -10.04
N ARG A 84 -6.55 -28.08 -9.96
CA ARG A 84 -6.13 -29.49 -9.71
C ARG A 84 -4.99 -30.02 -10.60
N LYS A 85 -4.79 -29.46 -11.80
CA LYS A 85 -3.74 -29.85 -12.75
C LYS A 85 -2.64 -28.78 -12.93
N ALA A 86 -2.72 -27.65 -12.24
CA ALA A 86 -1.70 -26.61 -12.35
C ALA A 86 -0.46 -27.01 -11.57
N LYS A 87 0.72 -26.81 -12.16
CA LYS A 87 1.99 -26.98 -11.46
C LYS A 87 2.06 -25.94 -10.33
N ILE A 88 2.42 -26.39 -9.12
CA ILE A 88 2.48 -25.51 -7.94
C ILE A 88 3.35 -24.27 -8.20
N TRP A 89 4.50 -24.43 -8.87
CA TRP A 89 5.46 -23.39 -9.23
C TRP A 89 4.95 -22.30 -10.20
N THR A 90 3.85 -22.55 -10.91
CA THR A 90 3.23 -21.54 -11.79
C THR A 90 2.11 -20.78 -11.07
N HIS A 91 1.86 -21.09 -9.79
CA HIS A 91 0.81 -20.42 -9.02
C HIS A 91 1.30 -19.04 -8.55
N PRO A 92 0.59 -17.94 -8.89
CA PRO A 92 1.04 -16.58 -8.59
C PRO A 92 1.22 -16.32 -7.09
N LEU A 93 0.44 -17.00 -6.24
CA LEU A 93 0.57 -16.91 -4.78
C LEU A 93 1.97 -17.28 -4.27
N ILE A 94 2.65 -18.25 -4.87
CA ILE A 94 3.98 -18.67 -4.41
C ILE A 94 4.99 -17.56 -4.63
N TRP A 95 5.00 -16.98 -5.83
CA TRP A 95 5.87 -15.85 -6.15
C TRP A 95 5.56 -14.62 -5.30
N ALA A 96 4.28 -14.33 -5.07
CA ALA A 96 3.87 -13.25 -4.17
C ALA A 96 4.40 -13.47 -2.74
N LEU A 97 4.26 -14.68 -2.19
CA LEU A 97 4.77 -15.01 -0.86
C LEU A 97 6.29 -14.95 -0.77
N LEU A 98 7.00 -15.47 -1.78
CA LEU A 98 8.46 -15.40 -1.85
C LEU A 98 8.96 -13.95 -1.82
N ILE A 99 8.34 -13.06 -2.60
CA ILE A 99 8.67 -11.63 -2.60
C ILE A 99 8.43 -11.04 -1.20
N VAL A 100 7.27 -11.28 -0.59
CA VAL A 100 6.94 -10.74 0.74
C VAL A 100 7.94 -11.23 1.78
N ILE A 101 8.21 -12.53 1.83
CA ILE A 101 9.18 -13.12 2.77
C ILE A 101 10.57 -12.51 2.56
N THR A 102 10.99 -12.35 1.30
CA THR A 102 12.30 -11.77 0.97
C THR A 102 12.41 -10.34 1.47
N VAL A 103 11.40 -9.49 1.21
CA VAL A 103 11.40 -8.11 1.69
C VAL A 103 11.40 -8.06 3.23
N VAL A 104 10.61 -8.90 3.89
CA VAL A 104 10.60 -8.96 5.37
C VAL A 104 11.97 -9.37 5.91
N ILE A 105 12.61 -10.38 5.35
CA ILE A 105 13.96 -10.80 5.75
C ILE A 105 14.95 -9.65 5.53
N LEU A 106 14.94 -8.99 4.36
CA LEU A 106 15.83 -7.87 4.07
C LEU A 106 15.66 -6.70 5.04
N VAL A 107 14.44 -6.43 5.49
CA VAL A 107 14.15 -5.35 6.46
C VAL A 107 14.57 -5.74 7.88
N LEU A 108 14.51 -7.03 8.24
CA LEU A 108 14.90 -7.53 9.56
C LEU A 108 16.40 -7.81 9.68
N LEU A 109 17.11 -7.96 8.56
CA LEU A 109 18.56 -8.04 8.54
C LEU A 109 19.14 -6.64 8.81
N PRO A 110 20.00 -6.48 9.83
CA PRO A 110 20.60 -5.19 10.19
C PRO A 110 21.61 -4.69 9.15
#